data_AF-A0A2D6ZK65-F1
#
_entry.id   AF-A0A2D6ZK65-F1
#
_cell.length_a   1.000
_cell.length_b   1.000
_cell.length_c   1.000
_cell.angle_alpha   90.00
_cell.angle_beta   90.00
_cell.angle_gamma   90.00
#
_symmetry.space_group_name_H-M   'P 1'
#
loop_
_entity.id
_entity.type
_entity.pdbx_description
1 polymer ?
#
loop_
_entity_poly.entity_id
_entity_poly.type
_entity_poly.pdbx_seq_one_letter_code
_entity_poly.pdbx_strand_id
1 'polypeptide(L)'
;MLPQKKSSILASWANLNARERPANQSQTKRLAKRVVVFPAMLPRLAILWVMLGGSVFAKEFSQADREWWAFLPVTKLAVPTVGTGWALNELDHFLARKLETQNLSPAKEADRRTLIRRLSFDLTGLPPS
;
A
#
# COMPACT_ATOMS: atom_id res chain seq x y z
N MET A 1 23.10 -18.00 56.72
CA MET A 1 24.03 -16.88 56.46
C MET A 1 23.21 -15.60 56.33
N LEU A 2 23.46 -14.64 57.23
CA LEU A 2 22.87 -13.29 57.41
C LEU A 2 22.96 -12.39 56.15
N PRO A 3 22.43 -11.12 56.11
CA PRO A 3 21.88 -10.28 57.21
C PRO A 3 20.54 -9.55 56.88
N GLN A 4 19.66 -9.22 57.82
CA GLN A 4 19.76 -8.15 58.84
C GLN A 4 20.22 -6.77 58.31
N LYS A 5 19.56 -6.21 57.28
CA LYS A 5 19.78 -4.80 56.88
C LYS A 5 18.57 -4.14 56.20
N LYS A 6 17.38 -4.14 56.82
CA LYS A 6 16.20 -3.41 56.29
C LYS A 6 15.48 -2.51 57.30
N SER A 7 15.87 -2.47 58.56
CA SER A 7 15.18 -1.67 59.59
C SER A 7 15.70 -0.23 59.74
N SER A 8 16.88 0.10 59.19
CA SER A 8 17.49 1.43 59.36
C SER A 8 17.04 2.49 58.33
N ILE A 9 16.53 2.07 57.16
CA ILE A 9 16.14 3.00 56.08
C ILE A 9 14.75 3.61 56.34
N LEU A 10 13.84 2.85 56.95
CA LEU A 10 12.47 3.32 57.22
C LEU A 10 12.41 4.36 58.37
N ALA A 11 13.29 4.26 59.36
CA ALA A 11 13.39 5.24 60.44
C ALA A 11 13.99 6.59 59.98
N SER A 12 14.86 6.58 58.95
CA SER A 12 15.42 7.80 58.35
C SER A 12 14.40 8.53 57.47
N TRP A 13 13.53 7.80 56.76
CA TRP A 13 12.48 8.39 55.92
C TRP A 13 11.36 9.07 56.71
N ALA A 14 10.98 8.53 57.87
CA ALA A 14 9.94 9.11 58.71
C ALA A 14 10.33 10.49 59.30
N ASN A 15 11.62 10.70 59.56
CA ASN A 15 12.11 11.94 60.17
C ASN A 15 12.35 13.06 59.13
N LEU A 16 12.55 12.71 57.85
CA LEU A 16 12.70 13.68 56.76
C LEU A 16 11.36 14.34 56.40
N ASN A 17 10.27 13.57 56.35
CA ASN A 17 8.93 14.07 55.99
C ASN A 17 8.26 14.94 57.07
N ALA A 18 8.74 14.91 58.31
CA ALA A 18 8.22 15.77 59.37
C ALA A 18 8.66 17.25 59.21
N ARG A 19 9.70 17.51 58.42
CA ARG A 19 10.27 18.86 58.21
C ARG A 19 9.62 19.65 57.08
N GLU A 20 8.83 18.99 56.22
CA GLU A 20 8.22 19.59 55.03
C GLU A 20 6.69 19.74 55.13
N ARG A 21 6.13 19.96 56.33
CA ARG A 21 4.72 20.38 56.42
C ARG A 21 4.59 21.86 56.06
N PRO A 22 4.05 22.26 54.89
CA PRO A 22 3.75 23.65 54.64
C PRO A 22 2.63 24.09 55.58
N ALA A 23 2.96 24.92 56.57
CA ALA A 23 1.99 25.74 57.27
C ALA A 23 1.33 26.68 56.26
N ASN A 24 -0.01 26.76 56.30
CA ASN A 24 -0.89 27.68 55.55
C ASN A 24 -1.65 27.05 54.36
N GLN A 25 -2.71 26.30 54.68
CA GLN A 25 -3.71 25.79 53.74
C GLN A 25 -4.85 26.79 53.47
N SER A 26 -4.81 28.00 54.04
CA SER A 26 -5.93 28.96 53.99
C SER A 26 -5.81 30.01 52.88
N GLN A 27 -4.71 30.05 52.12
CA GLN A 27 -4.53 31.01 51.01
C GLN A 27 -4.84 30.47 49.61
N THR A 28 -4.96 29.16 49.41
CA THR A 28 -5.18 28.60 48.06
C THR A 28 -6.61 28.76 47.55
N LYS A 29 -7.56 29.20 48.39
CA LYS A 29 -8.98 29.33 48.04
C LYS A 29 -9.39 30.71 47.49
N ARG A 30 -8.44 31.56 47.04
CA ARG A 30 -8.77 32.87 46.44
C ARG A 30 -8.40 33.06 44.98
N LEU A 31 -7.80 32.06 44.33
CA LEU A 31 -7.49 32.13 42.89
C LEU A 31 -8.34 31.17 42.03
N ALA A 32 -9.40 30.59 42.60
CA ALA A 32 -10.35 29.73 41.88
C ALA A 32 -11.66 30.48 41.52
N LYS A 33 -11.54 31.74 41.08
CA LYS A 33 -12.67 32.50 40.51
C LYS A 33 -12.25 33.19 39.21
N ARG A 34 -12.20 32.39 38.15
CA ARG A 34 -12.58 32.79 36.78
C ARG A 34 -12.44 31.58 35.86
N VAL A 35 -13.35 30.62 36.03
CA VAL A 35 -13.77 29.76 34.92
C VAL A 35 -14.50 30.67 33.94
N VAL A 36 -13.77 31.23 32.97
CA VAL A 36 -14.36 31.95 31.85
C VAL A 36 -14.60 30.93 30.75
N VAL A 37 -15.89 30.67 30.54
CA VAL A 37 -16.52 29.92 29.46
C VAL A 37 -15.94 30.32 28.08
N PHE A 38 -15.62 29.36 27.21
CA PHE A 38 -16.01 29.33 25.78
C PHE A 38 -15.43 28.08 25.05
N PRO A 39 -16.12 26.92 25.05
CA PRO A 39 -15.75 25.77 24.22
C PRO A 39 -16.34 25.93 22.80
N ALA A 40 -15.92 26.97 22.06
CA ALA A 40 -16.51 27.30 20.76
C ALA A 40 -15.49 27.52 19.63
N MET A 41 -14.21 27.26 19.88
CA MET A 41 -13.12 27.50 18.92
C MET A 41 -12.48 26.21 18.37
N LEU A 42 -12.56 25.09 19.10
CA LEU A 42 -12.05 23.78 18.69
C LEU A 42 -12.62 23.25 17.35
N PRO A 43 -13.94 23.29 17.07
CA PRO A 43 -14.44 22.79 15.78
C PRO A 43 -14.07 23.70 14.61
N ARG A 44 -13.88 25.00 14.85
CA ARG A 44 -13.48 25.97 13.81
C ARG A 44 -12.04 25.76 13.36
N LEU A 45 -11.14 25.41 14.28
CA LEU A 45 -9.77 25.02 13.96
C LEU A 45 -9.70 23.68 13.22
N ALA A 46 -10.59 22.72 13.52
CA ALA A 46 -10.66 21.46 12.79
C ALA A 46 -11.16 21.67 11.34
N ILE A 47 -12.17 22.51 11.14
CA ILE A 47 -12.64 22.90 9.79
C ILE A 47 -11.55 23.68 9.05
N LEU A 48 -10.84 24.58 9.73
CA LEU A 48 -9.69 25.27 9.16
C LEU A 48 -8.57 24.27 8.82
N TRP A 49 -8.29 23.27 9.63
CA TRP A 49 -7.28 22.24 9.36
C TRP A 49 -7.64 21.34 8.17
N VAL A 50 -8.93 21.00 8.02
CA VAL A 50 -9.46 20.30 6.83
C VAL A 50 -9.40 21.20 5.58
N MET A 51 -9.71 22.49 5.70
CA MET A 51 -9.63 23.46 4.59
C MET A 51 -8.18 23.86 4.23
N LEU A 52 -7.25 23.81 5.18
CA LEU A 52 -5.85 24.21 5.01
C LEU A 52 -4.90 23.03 4.70
N GLY A 53 -5.34 21.78 4.92
CA GLY A 53 -4.46 20.61 4.90
C GLY A 53 -5.07 19.33 4.31
N GLY A 54 -6.28 19.36 3.78
CA GLY A 54 -6.81 18.27 2.97
C GLY A 54 -6.22 18.33 1.57
N SER A 55 -4.95 17.95 1.38
CA SER A 55 -4.49 17.54 0.05
C SER A 55 -5.32 16.31 -0.33
N VAL A 56 -6.38 16.52 -1.10
CA VAL A 56 -6.97 15.47 -1.92
C VAL A 56 -5.84 15.07 -2.86
N PHE A 57 -5.03 14.09 -2.45
CA PHE A 57 -3.98 13.53 -3.27
C PHE A 57 -4.68 12.82 -4.43
N ALA A 58 -5.01 13.59 -5.47
CA ALA A 58 -5.18 13.04 -6.79
C ALA A 58 -3.88 12.28 -7.06
N LYS A 59 -3.97 10.96 -7.19
CA LYS A 59 -2.81 10.14 -7.52
C LYS A 59 -2.34 10.60 -8.90
N GLU A 60 -1.26 11.36 -8.94
CA GLU A 60 -0.69 11.78 -10.20
C GLU A 60 -0.18 10.55 -10.95
N PHE A 61 -0.50 10.46 -12.24
CA PHE A 61 0.01 9.39 -13.09
C PHE A 61 1.53 9.52 -13.18
N SER A 62 2.21 8.47 -12.71
CA SER A 62 3.64 8.34 -12.80
C SER A 62 4.07 8.21 -14.26
N GLN A 63 5.37 8.38 -14.54
CA GLN A 63 5.90 8.17 -15.87
C GLN A 63 5.64 6.74 -16.37
N ALA A 64 5.76 5.74 -15.50
CA ALA A 64 5.47 4.34 -15.84
C ALA A 64 4.01 4.12 -16.26
N ASP A 65 3.06 4.84 -15.65
CA ASP A 65 1.64 4.76 -16.03
C ASP A 65 1.42 5.30 -17.46
N ARG A 66 2.17 6.33 -17.86
CA ARG A 66 2.09 6.92 -19.20
C ARG A 66 2.77 6.07 -20.27
N GLU A 67 3.78 5.29 -19.89
CA GLU A 67 4.50 4.35 -20.75
C GLU A 67 3.79 2.99 -20.88
N TRP A 68 2.65 2.81 -20.21
CA TRP A 68 1.85 1.60 -20.34
C TRP A 68 1.42 1.38 -21.80
N TRP A 69 1.53 0.14 -22.28
CA TRP A 69 1.36 -0.22 -23.70
C TRP A 69 0.04 0.27 -24.31
N ALA A 70 -1.03 0.37 -23.51
CA ALA A 70 -2.35 0.79 -23.99
C ALA A 70 -2.45 2.30 -24.30
N PHE A 71 -1.53 3.12 -23.79
CA PHE A 71 -1.50 4.58 -24.02
C PHE A 71 -0.46 5.00 -25.07
N LEU A 72 0.38 4.08 -25.52
CA LEU A 72 1.38 4.34 -26.54
C LEU A 72 0.75 4.26 -27.95
N PRO A 73 1.20 5.10 -28.90
CA PRO A 73 0.71 5.05 -30.27
C PRO A 73 1.13 3.75 -30.96
N VAL A 74 0.22 3.16 -31.73
CA VAL A 74 0.52 1.96 -32.53
C VAL A 74 1.43 2.34 -33.69
N THR A 75 2.63 1.78 -33.70
CA THR A 75 3.62 2.01 -34.76
C THR A 75 3.67 0.81 -35.70
N LYS A 76 3.68 1.05 -37.02
CA LYS A 76 3.87 -0.02 -38.02
C LYS A 76 5.35 -0.40 -38.08
N LEU A 77 5.64 -1.66 -37.74
CA LEU A 77 6.98 -2.23 -37.84
C LEU A 77 7.12 -2.99 -39.17
N ALA A 78 8.34 -3.02 -39.71
CA ALA A 78 8.63 -3.87 -40.86
C ALA A 78 8.49 -5.35 -40.48
N VAL A 79 7.66 -6.08 -41.23
CA VAL A 79 7.38 -7.49 -40.97
C VAL A 79 8.62 -8.32 -41.36
N PRO A 80 9.15 -9.16 -40.46
CA PRO A 80 10.24 -10.09 -40.78
C PRO A 80 9.83 -11.10 -41.85
N THR A 81 10.78 -11.60 -42.64
CA THR A 81 10.52 -12.62 -43.69
C THR A 81 10.81 -14.05 -43.24
N VAL A 82 10.92 -14.29 -41.93
CA VAL A 82 11.33 -15.58 -41.33
C VAL A 82 10.12 -16.47 -40.99
N GLY A 83 10.30 -17.79 -40.90
CA GLY A 83 9.20 -18.73 -40.61
C GLY A 83 8.25 -18.99 -41.79
N THR A 84 8.68 -18.73 -43.02
CA THR A 84 7.95 -19.06 -44.26
C THR A 84 7.63 -20.56 -44.29
N GLY A 85 6.36 -20.91 -44.10
CA GLY A 85 5.88 -22.30 -44.10
C GLY A 85 4.85 -22.59 -43.01
N TRP A 86 4.97 -21.96 -41.84
CA TRP A 86 3.97 -22.08 -40.76
C TRP A 86 3.39 -20.74 -40.34
N ALA A 87 4.10 -19.64 -40.58
CA ALA A 87 3.58 -18.29 -40.37
C ALA A 87 2.45 -18.03 -41.39
N LEU A 88 1.23 -17.81 -40.89
CA LEU A 88 0.06 -17.52 -41.71
C LEU A 88 -0.24 -16.02 -41.76
N ASN A 89 0.05 -15.31 -40.66
CA ASN A 89 -0.18 -13.88 -40.51
C ASN A 89 1.14 -13.13 -40.30
N GLU A 90 1.11 -11.81 -40.50
CA GLU A 90 2.26 -10.91 -40.25
C GLU A 90 2.82 -11.06 -38.82
N LEU A 91 1.94 -11.30 -37.83
CA LEU A 91 2.33 -11.50 -36.43
C LEU A 91 3.15 -12.79 -36.22
N ASP A 92 2.85 -13.84 -36.96
CA ASP A 92 3.53 -15.13 -36.83
C ASP A 92 5.00 -15.02 -37.25
N HIS A 93 5.32 -14.12 -38.18
CA HIS A 93 6.70 -13.82 -38.57
C HIS A 93 7.51 -13.17 -37.44
N PHE A 94 6.89 -12.34 -36.59
CA PHE A 94 7.56 -11.80 -35.40
C PHE A 94 7.82 -12.90 -34.37
N LEU A 95 6.88 -13.84 -34.20
CA LEU A 95 7.07 -15.00 -33.34
C LEU A 95 8.16 -15.93 -33.88
N ALA A 96 8.16 -16.22 -35.18
CA ALA A 96 9.18 -17.00 -35.85
C ALA A 96 10.58 -16.41 -35.63
N ARG A 97 10.73 -15.09 -35.79
CA ARG A 97 11.98 -14.40 -35.47
C ARG A 97 12.44 -14.65 -34.04
N LYS A 98 11.52 -14.58 -33.07
CA LYS A 98 11.87 -14.81 -31.66
C LYS A 98 12.27 -16.25 -31.40
N LEU A 99 11.54 -17.22 -31.95
CA LEU A 99 11.84 -18.64 -31.86
C LEU A 99 13.22 -18.96 -32.45
N GLU A 100 13.53 -18.44 -33.64
CA GLU A 100 14.85 -18.57 -34.27
C GLU A 100 15.97 -17.98 -33.41
N THR A 101 15.79 -16.77 -32.86
CA THR A 101 16.81 -16.19 -31.96
C THR A 101 17.06 -17.01 -30.71
N GLN A 102 16.09 -17.82 -30.30
CA GLN A 102 16.16 -18.72 -29.14
C GLN A 102 16.51 -20.16 -29.52
N ASN A 103 16.75 -20.44 -30.81
CA ASN A 103 16.95 -21.80 -31.35
C ASN A 103 15.82 -22.78 -31.00
N LEU A 104 14.58 -22.28 -30.97
CA LEU A 104 13.38 -23.07 -30.71
C LEU A 104 12.62 -23.31 -32.02
N SER A 105 11.91 -24.44 -32.07
CA SER A 105 10.98 -24.77 -33.16
C SER A 105 9.53 -24.53 -32.73
N PRO A 106 8.64 -24.17 -33.65
CA PRO A 106 7.21 -24.02 -33.35
C PRO A 106 6.61 -25.36 -32.90
N ALA A 107 5.60 -25.28 -32.03
CA ALA A 107 4.86 -26.47 -31.60
C ALA A 107 4.04 -27.04 -32.78
N LYS A 108 3.86 -28.37 -32.78
CA LYS A 108 3.00 -29.03 -33.76
C LYS A 108 1.54 -28.57 -33.59
N GLU A 109 0.84 -28.42 -34.71
CA GLU A 109 -0.60 -28.15 -34.70
C GLU A 109 -1.36 -29.25 -33.92
N ALA A 110 -2.32 -28.81 -33.11
CA ALA A 110 -3.17 -29.72 -32.35
C ALA A 110 -4.13 -30.47 -33.28
N ASP A 111 -4.44 -31.72 -32.95
CA ASP A 111 -5.43 -32.48 -33.69
C ASP A 111 -6.84 -31.87 -33.54
N ARG A 112 -7.72 -32.17 -34.50
CA ARG A 112 -9.09 -31.63 -34.53
C ARG A 112 -9.88 -31.94 -33.26
N ARG A 113 -9.72 -33.12 -32.66
CA ARG A 113 -10.44 -33.50 -31.44
C ARG A 113 -9.97 -32.66 -30.25
N THR A 114 -8.67 -32.41 -30.15
CA THR A 114 -8.11 -31.50 -29.12
C THR A 114 -8.59 -30.06 -29.31
N LEU A 115 -8.62 -29.56 -30.55
CA LEU A 115 -9.12 -28.20 -30.84
C LEU A 115 -10.59 -28.04 -30.45
N ILE A 116 -11.45 -28.97 -30.86
CA ILE A 116 -12.88 -28.94 -30.51
C ILE A 116 -13.06 -28.96 -28.98
N ARG A 117 -12.34 -29.83 -28.28
CA ARG A 117 -12.42 -29.91 -26.82
C ARG A 117 -12.05 -28.57 -26.15
N ARG A 118 -10.94 -27.94 -26.57
CA ARG A 118 -10.51 -26.64 -26.04
C ARG A 118 -11.56 -25.57 -26.30
N LEU A 119 -12.03 -25.48 -27.54
CA LEU A 119 -13.04 -24.52 -27.94
C LEU A 119 -14.35 -24.68 -27.16
N SER A 120 -14.81 -25.92 -26.92
CA SER A 120 -15.99 -26.18 -26.10
C SER A 120 -15.80 -25.68 -24.67
N PHE A 121 -14.66 -25.97 -24.03
CA PHE A 121 -14.38 -25.43 -22.70
C PHE A 121 -14.31 -23.90 -22.68
N ASP A 122 -13.69 -23.28 -23.68
CA ASP A 122 -13.55 -21.82 -23.74
C ASP A 122 -14.91 -21.13 -23.96
N LEU A 123 -15.78 -21.70 -24.79
CA LEU A 123 -17.06 -21.10 -25.14
C LEU A 123 -18.20 -21.41 -24.16
N THR A 124 -18.26 -22.65 -23.66
CA THR A 124 -19.40 -23.12 -22.84
C THR A 124 -18.99 -23.60 -21.44
N GLY A 125 -17.70 -23.79 -21.18
CA GLY A 125 -17.22 -24.36 -19.92
C GLY A 125 -17.45 -25.87 -19.77
N LEU A 126 -17.97 -26.54 -20.82
CA LEU A 126 -18.38 -27.94 -20.78
C LEU A 126 -17.64 -28.77 -21.85
N PRO A 127 -17.50 -30.09 -21.66
CA PRO A 127 -16.94 -30.96 -22.70
C PRO A 127 -17.87 -31.05 -23.93
N PRO A 128 -17.33 -31.34 -25.12
CA PRO A 128 -18.12 -31.51 -26.34
C PRO A 128 -19.06 -32.73 -26.23
N SER A 129 -20.34 -32.54 -26.59
CA SER A 129 -21.40 -33.58 -26.64
C SER A 129 -21.56 -34.20 -28.02
#